data_AF-A0A2N9NVH1-F1
#
_entry.id   AF-A0A2N9NVH1-F1
#
_cell.length_a   1.000
_cell.length_b   1.000
_cell.length_c   1.000
_cell.angle_alpha   90.00
_cell.angle_beta   90.00
_cell.angle_gamma   90.00
#
_symmetry.space_group_name_H-M   'P 1'
#
loop_
_entity.id
_entity.type
_entity.pdbx_description
1 polymer ?
#
loop_
_entity_poly.entity_id
_entity_poly.type
_entity_poly.pdbx_seq_one_letter_code
_entity_poly.pdbx_strand_id
1 'polypeptide(L)'
;MPRKIDRFLLIVPPEGWWRGVEQRGKPIEPKFEPSLGLIEDTDKKVSGPIWVRGGIPVISADGKTYEIRNRMTLCRCGRPDNKPFCNGAHAA
;
A
#
# COMPACT_ATOMS: atom_id res chain seq x y z
N MET A 1 -22.50 11.82 -12.24
CA MET A 1 -21.66 12.61 -13.17
C MET A 1 -20.21 12.19 -12.99
N PRO A 2 -19.58 11.49 -13.96
CA PRO A 2 -18.16 11.20 -13.89
C PRO A 2 -17.39 12.51 -14.13
N ARG A 3 -16.62 12.97 -13.15
CA ARG A 3 -15.70 14.10 -13.35
C ARG A 3 -14.60 13.61 -14.30
N LYS A 4 -14.48 14.25 -15.47
CA LYS A 4 -13.33 14.11 -16.38
C LYS A 4 -12.05 14.32 -15.57
N ILE A 5 -11.25 13.27 -15.40
CA ILE A 5 -9.91 13.38 -14.82
C ILE A 5 -8.95 13.52 -16.00
N ASP A 6 -8.75 14.77 -16.43
CA ASP A 6 -7.93 15.11 -17.58
C ASP A 6 -6.45 15.21 -17.13
N ARG A 7 -5.67 14.17 -17.45
CA ARG A 7 -4.20 14.02 -17.30
C ARG A 7 -3.66 13.90 -15.85
N PHE A 8 -3.13 12.72 -15.53
CA PHE A 8 -2.34 12.44 -14.33
C PHE A 8 -0.87 12.79 -14.58
N LEU A 9 -0.21 13.40 -13.59
CA LEU A 9 1.25 13.54 -13.57
C LEU A 9 1.82 12.61 -12.49
N LEU A 10 2.86 11.86 -12.81
CA LEU A 10 3.65 11.13 -11.82
C LEU A 10 4.80 12.05 -11.39
N ILE A 11 4.77 12.54 -10.15
CA ILE A 11 5.87 13.30 -9.57
C ILE A 11 6.72 12.37 -8.70
N VAL A 12 8.04 12.46 -8.86
CA VAL A 12 9.02 11.91 -7.91
C VAL A 12 9.30 12.99 -6.86
N PRO A 13 8.81 12.85 -5.62
CA PRO A 13 9.15 13.75 -4.53
C PRO A 13 10.54 13.37 -3.95
N PRO A 14 11.21 14.27 -3.22
CA PRO A 14 12.58 14.07 -2.73
C PRO A 14 12.75 12.85 -1.81
N GLU A 15 11.67 12.33 -1.22
CA GLU A 15 11.67 11.08 -0.45
C GLU A 15 11.67 9.80 -1.30
N GLY A 16 11.61 9.89 -2.64
CA GLY A 16 11.83 8.77 -3.57
C GLY A 16 10.61 7.92 -3.95
N TRP A 17 9.40 8.26 -3.52
CA TRP A 17 8.18 7.48 -3.80
C TRP A 17 7.28 8.15 -4.84
N TRP A 18 7.02 7.50 -5.98
CA TRP A 18 6.13 8.03 -7.01
C TRP A 18 4.73 8.35 -6.47
N ARG A 19 4.27 9.59 -6.69
CA ARG A 19 2.90 10.02 -6.36
C ARG A 19 2.19 10.45 -7.63
N GLY A 20 0.97 9.93 -7.84
CA GLY A 20 0.04 10.51 -8.79
C GLY A 20 -0.45 11.84 -8.25
N VAL A 21 -0.32 12.91 -9.03
CA VAL A 21 -0.85 14.23 -8.68
C VAL A 21 -1.77 14.72 -9.79
N GLU A 22 -2.72 15.59 -9.43
CA GLU A 22 -3.42 16.40 -10.42
C GLU A 22 -2.48 17.52 -10.92
N GLN A 23 -2.80 18.13 -12.07
CA GLN A 23 -2.00 19.23 -12.64
C GLN A 23 -1.78 20.42 -11.68
N ARG A 24 -2.60 20.55 -10.62
CA ARG A 24 -2.46 21.57 -9.56
C ARG A 24 -1.62 21.11 -8.36
N GLY A 25 -0.93 19.98 -8.46
CA GLY A 25 0.03 19.50 -7.46
C GLY A 25 -0.60 18.81 -6.23
N LYS A 26 -1.92 18.64 -6.17
CA LYS A 26 -2.55 17.89 -5.08
C LYS A 26 -2.27 16.39 -5.24
N PRO A 27 -1.73 15.70 -4.21
CA PRO A 27 -1.63 14.25 -4.23
C PRO A 27 -2.99 13.60 -4.44
N ILE A 28 -3.11 12.81 -5.50
CA ILE A 28 -4.28 11.99 -5.76
C ILE A 28 -4.00 10.65 -5.08
N GLU A 29 -4.40 10.55 -3.82
CA GLU A 29 -4.61 9.24 -3.23
C GLU A 29 -6.11 8.90 -3.34
N PRO A 30 -6.49 7.88 -4.13
CA PRO A 30 -7.88 7.46 -4.19
C PRO A 30 -8.31 6.94 -2.82
N LYS A 31 -9.48 7.38 -2.35
CA LYS A 31 -10.11 6.80 -1.19
C LYS A 31 -10.57 5.39 -1.55
N PHE A 32 -10.06 4.38 -0.86
CA PHE A 32 -10.47 3.00 -1.07
C PHE A 32 -11.62 2.62 -0.16
N GLU A 33 -12.52 1.76 -0.64
CA GLU A 33 -13.44 1.02 0.21
C GLU A 33 -12.67 -0.08 0.98
N PRO A 34 -13.10 -0.43 2.21
CA PRO A 34 -12.48 -1.49 2.99
C PRO A 34 -12.37 -2.80 2.21
N SER A 35 -11.14 -3.26 1.99
CA SER A 35 -10.89 -4.53 1.30
C SER A 35 -9.49 -5.10 1.57
N LEU A 36 -9.37 -6.42 1.42
CA LEU A 36 -8.12 -7.15 1.47
C LEU A 36 -7.80 -7.70 0.06
N GLY A 37 -6.53 -7.71 -0.31
CA GLY A 37 -6.02 -8.35 -1.52
C GLY A 37 -4.76 -9.15 -1.23
N LEU A 38 -4.53 -10.23 -1.97
CA LEU A 38 -3.26 -10.95 -1.97
C LEU A 38 -2.43 -10.47 -3.15
N ILE A 39 -1.18 -10.09 -2.88
CA ILE A 39 -0.19 -9.80 -3.90
C ILE A 39 0.65 -11.06 -4.08
N GLU A 40 0.82 -11.49 -5.32
CA GLU A 40 1.65 -12.63 -5.71
C GLU A 40 2.65 -12.16 -6.77
N ASP A 41 3.91 -12.58 -6.65
CA ASP A 41 4.91 -12.39 -7.71
C ASP A 41 5.00 -13.72 -8.47
N THR A 42 4.27 -13.79 -9.58
CA THR A 42 4.18 -15.01 -10.40
C THR A 42 5.48 -15.34 -11.12
N ASP A 43 6.28 -14.33 -11.46
CA ASP A 43 7.53 -14.50 -12.18
C ASP A 43 8.59 -15.13 -11.27
N LYS A 44 8.70 -14.64 -10.04
CA LYS A 44 9.58 -15.20 -9.02
C LYS A 44 8.98 -16.40 -8.28
N LYS A 45 7.69 -16.69 -8.50
CA LYS A 45 6.92 -17.75 -7.80
C LYS A 45 6.98 -17.62 -6.29
N VAL A 46 6.92 -16.38 -5.79
CA VAL A 46 6.93 -16.10 -4.35
C VAL A 46 5.65 -15.42 -3.90
N SER A 47 5.27 -15.76 -2.67
CA SER A 47 4.15 -15.14 -2.00
C SER A 47 4.47 -13.71 -1.56
N GLY A 48 3.73 -12.76 -2.14
CA GLY A 48 3.79 -11.36 -1.75
C GLY A 48 2.93 -11.04 -0.53
N PRO A 49 2.87 -9.75 -0.14
CA PRO A 49 2.17 -9.31 1.05
C PRO A 49 0.65 -9.30 0.90
N ILE A 50 -0.03 -9.14 2.04
CA ILE A 50 -1.47 -8.85 2.09
C ILE A 50 -1.64 -7.34 1.92
N TRP A 51 -2.40 -6.91 0.92
CA TRP A 51 -2.75 -5.52 0.69
C TRP A 51 -4.04 -5.16 1.44
N VAL A 52 -3.92 -4.31 2.44
CA VAL A 52 -5.02 -3.82 3.27
C VAL A 52 -5.39 -2.41 2.80
N ARG A 53 -6.67 -2.18 2.49
CA ARG A 53 -7.16 -0.91 1.92
C ARG A 53 -8.39 -0.40 2.65
N GLY A 54 -8.62 0.90 2.57
CA GLY A 54 -9.83 1.56 3.02
C GLY A 54 -9.92 1.75 4.53
N GLY A 55 -8.80 1.95 5.21
CA GLY A 55 -8.80 2.29 6.64
C GLY A 55 -9.18 1.15 7.57
N ILE A 56 -8.99 -0.11 7.16
CA ILE A 56 -9.18 -1.28 8.03
C ILE A 56 -8.19 -1.19 9.21
N PRO A 57 -8.66 -1.18 10.47
CA PRO A 57 -7.78 -1.21 11.63
C PRO A 57 -6.97 -2.51 11.69
N VAL A 58 -5.69 -2.40 12.04
CA VAL A 58 -4.81 -3.54 12.28
C VAL A 58 -4.43 -3.55 13.76
N ILE A 59 -4.67 -4.70 14.40
CA ILE A 59 -4.40 -4.93 15.81
C ILE A 59 -3.54 -6.19 15.88
N SER A 60 -2.39 -6.14 16.53
CA SER A 60 -1.55 -7.31 16.76
C SER A 60 -2.12 -8.19 17.87
N ALA A 61 -1.63 -9.43 17.96
CA ALA A 61 -2.09 -10.41 18.94
C ALA A 61 -1.89 -9.98 20.41
N ASP A 62 -0.94 -9.08 20.67
CA ASP A 62 -0.69 -8.45 21.98
C ASP A 62 -1.58 -7.22 22.24
N GLY A 63 -2.50 -6.90 21.33
CA GLY A 63 -3.45 -5.80 21.47
C GLY A 63 -2.93 -4.44 20.98
N LYS A 64 -1.70 -4.35 20.43
CA LYS A 64 -1.21 -3.08 19.87
C LYS A 64 -1.96 -2.71 18.58
N THR A 65 -2.59 -1.54 18.58
CA THR A 65 -3.23 -0.95 17.40
C THR A 65 -2.21 -0.18 16.58
N TYR A 66 -2.18 -0.42 15.27
CA TYR A 66 -1.37 0.34 14.33
C TYR A 66 -2.14 1.54 13.77
N GLU A 67 -1.39 2.52 13.23
CA GLU A 67 -1.98 3.69 12.58
C GLU A 67 -2.96 3.27 11.48
N ILE A 68 -4.17 3.83 11.51
CA ILE A 68 -5.18 3.59 10.47
C ILE A 68 -4.77 4.36 9.22
N ARG A 69 -4.52 3.62 8.13
CA ARG A 69 -4.09 4.18 6.84
C ARG A 69 -5.06 3.81 5.72
N ASN A 70 -5.14 4.67 4.71
CA ASN A 70 -5.93 4.38 3.50
C ASN A 70 -5.45 3.12 2.76
N ARG A 71 -4.14 2.80 2.86
CA ARG A 71 -3.55 1.56 2.37
C ARG A 71 -2.30 1.16 3.18
N MET A 72 -2.06 -0.13 3.33
CA MET A 72 -0.81 -0.70 3.87
C MET A 72 -0.58 -2.12 3.35
N THR A 73 0.65 -2.63 3.45
CA THR A 73 0.99 -4.02 3.09
C THR A 73 1.51 -4.76 4.32
N LEU A 74 0.89 -5.90 4.63
CA LEU A 74 1.29 -6.76 5.74
C LEU A 74 2.14 -7.93 5.25
N CYS A 75 3.19 -8.23 6.01
CA CYS A 75 4.11 -9.32 5.72
C CYS A 75 3.42 -10.68 5.86
N ARG A 76 3.60 -11.52 4.84
CA ARG A 76 3.14 -12.92 4.83
C ARG A 76 4.29 -13.93 4.73
N CYS A 77 5.51 -13.49 4.40
CA CYS A 77 6.65 -14.38 4.13
C CYS A 77 7.44 -14.81 5.38
N GLY A 78 7.15 -14.23 6.56
CA GLY A 78 7.80 -14.60 7.82
C GLY A 78 9.19 -14.01 8.07
N ARG A 79 9.81 -13.31 7.12
CA ARG A 79 11.11 -12.64 7.30
C ARG A 79 11.03 -11.54 8.40
N PRO A 80 12.04 -11.40 9.28
CA PRO A 80 11.91 -10.68 10.56
C PRO A 80 12.00 -9.15 10.49
N ASP A 81 12.54 -8.61 9.40
CA ASP A 81 13.14 -7.27 9.37
C ASP A 81 12.17 -6.07 9.55
N ASN A 82 10.88 -6.21 9.23
CA ASN A 82 9.92 -5.09 9.32
C ASN A 82 8.50 -5.50 9.76
N LYS A 83 8.35 -6.57 10.54
CA LYS A 83 7.03 -7.06 10.95
C LYS A 83 6.26 -5.97 11.72
N PRO A 84 4.94 -5.80 11.48
CA PRO A 84 4.08 -6.64 10.63
C PRO A 84 4.03 -6.19 9.17
N PHE A 85 4.77 -5.16 8.77
CA PHE A 85 4.71 -4.58 7.43
C PHE A 85 5.65 -5.30 6.45
N CYS A 86 5.28 -5.26 5.16
CA CYS A 86 6.14 -5.78 4.11
C CYS A 86 7.20 -4.75 3.71
N ASN A 87 8.47 -5.15 3.70
CA ASN A 87 9.60 -4.36 3.21
C ASN A 87 10.17 -4.89 1.87
N GLY A 88 9.47 -5.83 1.21
CA GLY A 88 9.94 -6.43 -0.05
C GLY A 88 10.88 -7.62 0.09
N ALA A 89 11.32 -7.98 1.31
CA ALA A 89 12.24 -9.10 1.51
C ALA A 89 11.74 -10.45 0.98
N HIS A 90 10.43 -10.63 0.72
CA HIS A 90 9.89 -11.86 0.13
C HIS A 90 10.41 -12.15 -1.29
N ALA A 91 10.92 -11.14 -2.00
CA ALA A 91 11.34 -11.25 -3.40
C ALA A 91 12.87 -11.37 -3.59
N ALA A 92 13.62 -11.52 -2.49
CA ALA A 92 15.07 -11.61 -2.45
C ALA A 92 15.57 -13.04 -2.23
#